data_AF-X0WQF0-F1
#
_entry.id   AF-X0WQF0-F1
#
_cell.length_a   1.000
_cell.length_b   1.000
_cell.length_c   1.000
_cell.angle_alpha   90.00
_cell.angle_beta   90.00
_cell.angle_gamma   90.00
#
_symmetry.space_group_name_H-M   'P 1'
#
loop_
_entity.id
_entity.type
_entity.pdbx_description
1 polymer ?
#
loop_
_entity_poly.entity_id
_entity_poly.type
_entity_poly.pdbx_seq_one_letter_code
_entity_poly.pdbx_strand_id
1 'polypeptide(L)' 'GGAILEPLLVAISLGAVFMGAMSYIGNGPNFMVKSIAEQAGIRMPSFFGYMVYSVVILVPLFVVVTFIFL' A
#
# COMPACT_ATOMS: atom_id res chain seq x y z
N GLY A 1 21.44 -24.67 7.08
CA GLY A 1 20.39 -23.71 6.71
C GLY A 1 21.07 -22.52 6.08
N GLY A 2 20.69 -22.11 4.87
CA GLY A 2 21.30 -20.96 4.21
C GLY A 2 21.00 -19.68 4.98
N ALA A 3 22.05 -18.94 5.36
CA ALA A 3 21.88 -17.63 5.98
C ALA A 3 21.33 -16.65 4.92
N ILE A 4 20.22 -15.98 5.23
CA ILE A 4 19.68 -14.91 4.40
C ILE A 4 20.42 -13.63 4.76
N LEU A 5 20.88 -12.89 3.76
CA LEU A 5 21.55 -11.61 3.97
C LEU A 5 20.59 -10.60 4.60
N GLU A 6 20.99 -9.99 5.72
CA GLU A 6 20.21 -8.97 6.42
C GLU A 6 19.73 -7.83 5.50
N PRO A 7 20.56 -7.27 4.57
CA PRO A 7 20.09 -6.25 3.63
C PRO A 7 18.91 -6.69 2.76
N LEU A 8 18.81 -7.98 2.45
CA LEU A 8 17.70 -8.51 1.66
C LEU A 8 16.40 -8.50 2.46
N LEU A 9 16.45 -8.89 3.74
CA LEU A 9 15.28 -8.85 4.63
C LEU A 9 14.81 -7.42 4.86
N VAL A 10 15.73 -6.47 5.02
CA VAL A 10 15.40 -5.05 5.14
C VAL A 10 14.71 -4.54 3.88
N ALA A 11 15.24 -4.82 2.70
CA ALA A 11 14.63 -4.41 1.44
C ALA A 11 13.21 -4.96 1.26
N ILE A 12 13.00 -6.25 1.57
CA ILE A 12 11.67 -6.88 1.49
C ILE A 12 10.71 -6.27 2.52
N SER A 13 11.17 -6.07 3.76
CA SER A 13 10.35 -5.48 4.83
C SER A 13 9.89 -4.07 4.47
N LEU A 14 10.81 -3.21 4.02
CA LEU A 14 10.49 -1.85 3.59
C LEU A 14 9.55 -1.85 2.38
N GLY A 15 9.81 -2.70 1.39
CA GLY A 15 8.95 -2.84 0.22
C GLY A 15 7.52 -3.25 0.57
N ALA A 16 7.36 -4.21 1.48
CA ALA A 16 6.05 -4.66 1.96
C ALA A 16 5.28 -3.54 2.68
N VAL A 17 5.95 -2.77 3.55
CA VAL A 17 5.33 -1.67 4.29
C VAL A 17 4.94 -0.52 3.36
N PHE A 18 5.84 -0.06 2.49
CA PHE A 18 5.57 1.08 1.61
C PHE A 18 4.54 0.79 0.52
N MET A 19 4.48 -0.45 0.01
CA MET A 19 3.59 -0.80 -1.10
C MET A 19 2.25 -1.38 -0.63
N GLY A 20 2.09 -1.73 0.64
CA GLY A 20 0.88 -2.37 1.16
C GLY A 20 -0.39 -1.54 1.00
N ALA A 21 -0.30 -0.21 1.04
CA ALA A 21 -1.46 0.68 0.90
C ALA A 21 -1.87 0.94 -0.57
N MET A 22 -1.05 0.52 -1.54
CA MET A 22 -1.21 0.90 -2.95
C MET A 22 -2.32 0.14 -3.68
N SER A 23 -2.88 -0.92 -3.09
CA SER A 23 -3.96 -1.70 -3.68
C SER A 23 -4.95 -2.18 -2.62
N TYR A 24 -6.13 -2.65 -3.05
CA TYR A 24 -7.12 -3.20 -2.11
C TYR A 24 -6.69 -4.47 -1.43
N ILE A 25 -5.85 -5.29 -2.08
CA ILE A 25 -5.37 -6.56 -1.54
C ILE A 25 -3.99 -6.43 -0.87
N GLY A 26 -3.38 -5.24 -0.94
CA GLY A 26 -2.03 -5.02 -0.44
C GLY A 26 -1.93 -5.11 1.08
N ASN A 27 -3.03 -4.87 1.79
CA ASN A 27 -3.15 -5.13 3.22
C ASN A 27 -4.60 -5.50 3.61
N GLY A 28 -4.74 -6.17 4.76
CA GLY A 28 -6.04 -6.59 5.29
C GLY A 28 -7.03 -5.43 5.53
N PRO A 29 -6.62 -4.31 6.16
CA PRO A 29 -7.50 -3.16 6.37
C PRO A 29 -8.12 -2.57 5.09
N ASN A 30 -7.35 -2.42 4.00
CA ASN A 30 -7.86 -1.90 2.72
C ASN A 30 -8.94 -2.79 2.13
N PHE A 31 -8.72 -4.10 2.17
CA PHE A 31 -9.69 -5.08 1.69
C PHE A 31 -10.97 -5.04 2.54
N MET A 32 -10.82 -4.93 3.86
CA MET A 32 -11.94 -4.81 4.79
C MET A 32 -12.78 -3.55 4.51
N VAL A 33 -12.15 -2.38 4.34
CA VAL A 33 -12.84 -1.12 4.01
C VAL A 33 -13.57 -1.23 2.67
N LYS A 34 -12.94 -1.83 1.65
CA LYS A 34 -13.60 -2.09 0.36
C LYS A 34 -14.87 -2.92 0.54
N SER A 35 -14.80 -4.03 1.28
CA SER A 35 -15.95 -4.89 1.52
C SER A 35 -17.08 -4.20 2.29
N ILE A 36 -16.75 -3.40 3.31
CA ILE A 36 -17.75 -2.61 4.07
C ILE A 36 -18.42 -1.58 3.15
N ALA A 37 -17.65 -0.87 2.32
CA ALA A 37 -18.20 0.11 1.39
C ALA A 37 -19.12 -0.55 0.34
N GLU A 38 -18.72 -1.69 -0.22
CA GLU A 38 -19.54 -2.47 -1.15
C GLU A 38 -20.84 -2.96 -0.48
N GLN A 39 -20.79 -3.44 0.77
CA GLN A 39 -21.97 -3.84 1.55
C GLN A 39 -22.90 -2.66 1.83
N ALA A 40 -22.36 -1.45 2.03
CA ALA A 40 -23.13 -0.22 2.21
C ALA A 40 -23.71 0.33 0.89
N GLY A 41 -23.52 -0.35 -0.25
CA GLY A 41 -23.99 0.08 -1.56
C GLY A 41 -23.15 1.16 -2.22
N ILE A 42 -21.96 1.46 -1.69
CA ILE A 42 -21.02 2.42 -2.27
C ILE A 42 -20.25 1.73 -3.38
N ARG A 43 -20.28 2.29 -4.59
CA ARG A 43 -19.51 1.77 -5.72
C ARG A 43 -18.03 2.08 -5.54
N MET A 44 -17.26 1.06 -5.21
CA MET A 44 -15.80 1.16 -5.11
C MET A 44 -15.15 1.12 -6.50
N PRO A 45 -14.04 1.85 -6.73
CA PRO A 45 -13.30 1.75 -7.98
C PRO A 45 -12.77 0.33 -8.22
N SER A 46 -12.51 0.00 -9.49
CA SER A 46 -11.88 -1.28 -9.85
C SER A 46 -10.48 -1.40 -9.22
N PHE A 47 -9.93 -2.62 -9.18
CA PHE A 47 -8.61 -2.88 -8.60
C PHE A 47 -7.52 -1.93 -9.12
N PHE A 48 -7.37 -1.87 -10.45
CA PHE A 48 -6.41 -0.98 -11.10
C PHE A 48 -6.79 0.51 -10.97
N GLY A 49 -8.08 0.84 -10.92
CA GLY A 49 -8.54 2.21 -10.68
C GLY A 49 -8.10 2.72 -9.30
N TYR A 50 -8.23 1.89 -8.27
CA TYR A 50 -7.75 2.21 -6.93
C TYR A 50 -6.22 2.29 -6.87
N MET A 51 -5.50 1.45 -7.62
CA MET A 51 -4.04 1.56 -7.70
C MET A 51 -3.59 2.91 -8.25
N VAL A 52 -4.17 3.35 -9.37
CA VAL A 52 -3.85 4.66 -9.95
C VAL A 52 -4.17 5.79 -8.96
N TYR A 53 -5.37 5.74 -8.35
CA TYR A 53 -5.76 6.71 -7.33
C TYR A 53 -4.77 6.76 -6.16
N SER A 54 -4.37 5.59 -5.65
CA SER A 54 -3.44 5.46 -4.53
C SER A 54 -2.04 5.96 -4.89
N VAL A 55 -1.52 5.64 -6.09
CA VAL A 55 -0.23 6.16 -6.57
C VAL A 55 -0.23 7.69 -6.59
N VAL A 56 -1.26 8.29 -7.18
CA VAL A 56 -1.35 9.75 -7.36
C VAL A 56 -1.38 10.50 -6.02
N ILE A 57 -1.87 9.87 -4.95
CA ILE A 57 -1.94 10.51 -3.62
C ILE A 57 -0.74 10.11 -2.75
N LEU A 58 -0.46 8.83 -2.63
CA LEU A 58 0.52 8.30 -1.70
C LEU A 58 1.96 8.59 -2.13
N VAL A 59 2.28 8.59 -3.43
CA VAL A 59 3.65 8.87 -3.89
C VAL A 59 4.05 10.32 -3.62
N PRO A 60 3.24 11.35 -3.96
CA PRO A 60 3.56 12.72 -3.58
C PRO A 60 3.66 12.90 -2.07
N LEU A 61 2.75 12.29 -1.30
CA LEU A 61 2.77 12.36 0.16
C LEU A 61 4.06 11.75 0.73
N PHE A 62 4.46 10.58 0.20
CA PHE A 62 5.69 9.91 0.58
C PHE A 62 6.91 10.78 0.29
N VAL A 63 6.96 11.43 -0.87
CA VAL A 63 8.05 12.37 -1.23
C VAL A 63 8.10 13.53 -0.23
N VAL A 64 6.96 14.16 0.07
CA VAL A 64 6.88 15.27 1.02
C VAL A 64 7.32 14.85 2.42
N VAL A 65 6.81 13.73 2.93
CA VAL A 65 7.17 13.20 4.24
C VAL A 65 8.66 12.86 4.30
N THR A 66 9.21 12.28 3.24
CA THR A 66 10.65 11.98 3.14
C THR A 66 11.46 13.26 3.27
N PHE A 67 11.14 14.33 2.54
CA PHE A 67 11.90 15.58 2.63
C PHE A 67 11.76 16.34 3.95
N ILE A 68 10.64 16.19 4.65
CA ILE A 68 10.38 16.91 5.91
C ILE A 68 11.01 16.19 7.11
N PHE A 69 10.94 14.86 7.13
CA PHE A 69 11.25 14.07 8.33
C PHE A 69 12.51 13.22 8.23
N LEU A 70 13.06 13.01 7.02
CA LEU A 70 14.25 12.19 6.77
C LEU A 70 15.40 13.05 6.23
#